data_AF-A0A8H7PTG0-F1
#
_entry.id   AF-A0A8H7PTG0-F1
#
_cell.length_a   1.000
_cell.length_b   1.000
_cell.length_c   1.000
_cell.angle_alpha   90.00
_cell.angle_beta   90.00
_cell.angle_gamma   90.00
#
_symmetry.space_group_name_H-M   'P 1'
#
loop_
_entity.id
_entity.type
_entity.pdbx_description
1 polymer ?
#
loop_
_entity_poly.entity_id
_entity_poly.type
_entity_poly.pdbx_seq_one_letter_code
_entity_poly.pdbx_strand_id
1 'polypeptide(L)'
;MPTRKILGLLVHVQYAPTVRQVLEKHDIKSVDFEPTDPAHIADPKHDTLSASDRQQLANSIHANRMMRTLKYMRSEIATAVGRYFVDQKWITLTELAASVPPHKDNPFTGTFPPRTHRPQETDTRKRRALSISSSDSYHSTDAMTTTQ
;
A
#
# COMPACT_ATOMS: atom_id res chain seq x y z
N MET A 1 -30.59 1.46 -6.99
CA MET A 1 -30.68 0.44 -5.93
C MET A 1 -29.47 -0.49 -6.07
N PRO A 2 -28.91 -1.03 -4.97
CA PRO A 2 -27.84 -2.04 -5.05
C PRO A 2 -28.27 -3.22 -5.92
N THR A 3 -27.33 -3.80 -6.68
CA THR A 3 -27.62 -4.97 -7.50
C THR A 3 -28.07 -6.12 -6.61
N ARG A 4 -29.26 -6.68 -6.89
CA ARG A 4 -29.84 -7.73 -6.06
C ARG A 4 -28.97 -8.99 -6.12
N LYS A 5 -28.80 -9.65 -4.97
CA LYS A 5 -28.07 -10.92 -4.84
C LYS A 5 -26.58 -10.85 -5.19
N ILE A 6 -25.99 -9.64 -5.16
CA ILE A 6 -24.53 -9.44 -5.28
C ILE A 6 -24.01 -8.85 -3.98
N LEU A 7 -22.93 -9.44 -3.46
CA LEU A 7 -22.17 -8.94 -2.32
C LEU A 7 -20.81 -8.44 -2.83
N GLY A 8 -20.41 -7.24 -2.43
CA GLY A 8 -19.05 -6.72 -2.66
C GLY A 8 -18.15 -7.02 -1.46
N LEU A 9 -17.00 -7.66 -1.70
CA LEU A 9 -15.98 -7.92 -0.69
C LEU A 9 -14.67 -7.22 -1.07
N LEU A 10 -14.11 -6.44 -0.15
CA LEU A 10 -12.77 -5.90 -0.29
C LEU A 10 -11.78 -6.80 0.47
N VAL A 11 -10.93 -7.48 -0.28
CA VAL A 11 -9.99 -8.47 0.26
C VAL A 11 -8.57 -8.03 -0.07
N HIS A 12 -7.66 -8.17 0.88
CA HIS A 12 -6.24 -7.95 0.61
C HIS A 12 -5.72 -8.99 -0.39
N VAL A 13 -4.88 -8.57 -1.34
CA VAL A 13 -4.43 -9.42 -2.47
C VAL A 13 -3.86 -10.77 -2.01
N GLN A 14 -3.15 -10.80 -0.88
CA GLN A 14 -2.59 -12.04 -0.32
C GLN A 14 -3.65 -13.05 0.16
N TYR A 15 -4.83 -12.59 0.57
CA TYR A 15 -5.93 -13.45 1.02
C TYR A 15 -6.94 -13.77 -0.08
N ALA A 16 -6.86 -13.10 -1.23
CA ALA A 16 -7.72 -13.36 -2.39
C ALA A 16 -7.80 -14.86 -2.76
N PRO A 17 -6.70 -15.63 -2.87
CA PRO A 17 -6.79 -17.05 -3.20
C PRO A 17 -7.54 -17.86 -2.14
N THR A 18 -7.25 -17.61 -0.86
CA THR A 18 -7.90 -18.30 0.26
C THR A 18 -9.40 -18.01 0.30
N VAL A 19 -9.80 -16.74 0.11
CA VAL A 19 -11.21 -16.35 0.10
C VAL A 19 -11.94 -17.00 -1.07
N ARG A 20 -11.35 -16.97 -2.28
CA ARG A 20 -11.94 -17.64 -3.45
C ARG A 20 -12.13 -19.14 -3.23
N GLN A 21 -11.13 -19.82 -2.67
CA GLN A 21 -11.22 -21.25 -2.36
C GLN A 21 -12.37 -21.56 -1.38
N VAL A 22 -12.56 -20.72 -0.35
CA VAL A 22 -13.66 -20.89 0.61
C VAL A 22 -15.02 -20.67 -0.04
N LEU A 23 -15.14 -19.68 -0.93
CA LEU A 23 -16.38 -19.39 -1.66
C LEU A 23 -16.74 -20.52 -2.63
N GLU A 24 -15.76 -20.99 -3.41
CA GLU A 24 -15.91 -22.11 -4.35
C GLU A 24 -16.32 -23.40 -3.64
N LYS A 25 -15.76 -23.68 -2.45
CA LYS A 25 -16.15 -24.83 -1.63
C LYS A 25 -17.63 -24.84 -1.25
N HIS A 26 -18.28 -23.68 -1.21
CA HIS A 26 -19.70 -23.53 -0.90
C HIS A 26 -20.53 -23.20 -2.15
N ASP A 27 -20.02 -23.48 -3.35
CA ASP A 27 -20.67 -23.21 -4.64
C ASP A 27 -21.04 -21.73 -4.87
N ILE A 28 -20.33 -20.81 -4.20
CA ILE A 28 -20.50 -19.37 -4.38
C ILE A 28 -19.61 -18.91 -5.52
N LYS A 29 -20.23 -18.47 -6.62
CA LYS A 29 -19.51 -17.90 -7.77
C LYS A 29 -18.92 -16.54 -7.42
N SER A 30 -17.60 -16.45 -7.41
CA SER A 30 -16.89 -15.17 -7.38
C SER A 30 -16.78 -14.58 -8.78
N VAL A 31 -16.93 -13.26 -8.89
CA VAL A 31 -16.69 -12.50 -10.12
C VAL A 31 -15.69 -11.41 -9.79
N ASP A 32 -14.71 -11.22 -10.66
CA ASP A 32 -13.76 -10.12 -10.50
C ASP A 32 -14.42 -8.80 -10.90
N PHE A 33 -14.18 -7.76 -10.10
CA PHE A 33 -14.78 -6.45 -10.30
C PHE A 33 -13.76 -5.49 -10.88
N GLU A 34 -13.93 -5.15 -12.17
CA GLU A 34 -13.12 -4.13 -12.84
C GLU A 34 -13.79 -2.75 -12.76
N PRO A 35 -13.26 -1.78 -11.99
CA PRO A 35 -13.99 -0.54 -11.68
C PRO A 35 -14.34 0.35 -12.87
N THR A 36 -13.62 0.21 -13.98
CA THR A 36 -13.75 1.00 -15.20
C THR A 36 -14.56 0.29 -16.28
N ASP A 37 -15.06 -0.93 -16.05
CA ASP A 37 -15.86 -1.64 -17.05
C ASP A 37 -17.20 -0.91 -17.31
N PRO A 38 -17.53 -0.57 -18.56
CA PRO A 38 -18.79 0.08 -18.92
C PRO A 38 -20.02 -0.76 -18.56
N ALA A 39 -19.89 -2.08 -18.44
CA ALA A 39 -20.97 -2.97 -18.00
C ALA A 39 -21.44 -2.68 -16.56
N HIS A 40 -20.61 -2.03 -15.74
CA HIS A 40 -20.98 -1.63 -14.38
C HIS A 40 -21.86 -0.38 -14.32
N ILE A 41 -22.04 0.33 -15.44
CA ILE A 41 -22.98 1.46 -15.54
C ILE A 41 -24.37 0.93 -15.87
N ALA A 42 -25.10 0.49 -14.83
CA ALA A 42 -26.42 -0.11 -14.94
C ALA A 42 -27.59 0.84 -14.60
N ASP A 43 -27.34 2.15 -14.49
CA ASP A 43 -28.40 3.13 -14.23
C ASP A 43 -29.20 3.36 -15.54
N PRO A 44 -30.53 3.12 -15.57
CA PRO A 44 -31.33 3.22 -16.79
C PRO A 44 -31.22 4.57 -17.51
N LYS A 45 -30.87 5.65 -16.79
CA LYS A 45 -30.64 6.97 -17.41
C LYS A 45 -29.48 6.99 -18.40
N HIS A 46 -28.63 5.96 -18.40
CA HIS A 46 -27.47 5.81 -19.27
C HIS A 46 -27.67 4.73 -20.35
N ASP A 47 -28.86 4.15 -20.47
CA ASP A 47 -29.14 3.10 -21.45
C ASP A 47 -29.04 3.56 -22.90
N THR A 48 -29.21 4.87 -23.14
CA THR A 48 -29.08 5.48 -24.47
C THR A 48 -27.64 5.85 -24.83
N LEU A 49 -26.71 5.81 -23.87
CA LEU A 49 -25.31 6.15 -24.12
C LEU A 49 -24.62 5.11 -24.99
N SER A 50 -23.73 5.58 -25.87
CA SER A 50 -22.85 4.68 -26.62
C SER A 50 -21.91 3.92 -25.67
N ALA A 51 -21.33 2.81 -26.13
CA ALA A 51 -20.36 2.07 -25.33
C ALA A 51 -19.14 2.93 -24.95
N SER A 52 -18.70 3.80 -25.86
CA SER A 52 -17.60 4.76 -25.61
C SER A 52 -17.96 5.76 -24.52
N ASP A 53 -19.18 6.33 -24.56
CA ASP A 53 -19.59 7.31 -23.56
C ASP A 53 -19.78 6.66 -22.18
N ARG A 54 -20.26 5.41 -22.13
CA ARG A 54 -20.31 4.64 -20.88
C ARG A 54 -18.93 4.35 -20.33
N GLN A 55 -17.96 4.02 -21.19
CA GLN A 55 -16.57 3.80 -20.78
C GLN A 55 -15.97 5.08 -20.18
N GLN A 56 -16.18 6.22 -20.83
CA GLN A 56 -15.73 7.52 -20.31
C GLN A 56 -16.41 7.87 -18.98
N LEU A 57 -17.70 7.60 -18.86
CA LEU A 57 -18.44 7.79 -17.63
C LEU A 57 -17.88 6.90 -16.49
N ALA A 58 -17.66 5.61 -16.74
CA ALA A 58 -17.06 4.70 -15.77
C ALA A 58 -15.67 5.19 -15.31
N ASN A 59 -14.83 5.61 -16.26
CA ASN A 59 -13.53 6.19 -15.96
C ASN A 59 -13.66 7.45 -15.08
N SER A 60 -14.58 8.37 -15.42
CA SER A 60 -14.78 9.60 -14.65
C SER A 60 -15.27 9.33 -13.22
N ILE A 61 -16.18 8.37 -13.04
CA ILE A 61 -16.69 7.96 -11.73
C ILE A 61 -15.55 7.36 -10.91
N HIS A 62 -14.74 6.51 -11.53
CA HIS A 62 -13.59 5.90 -10.87
C HIS A 62 -12.55 6.96 -10.44
N ALA A 63 -12.16 7.86 -11.34
CA ALA A 63 -11.26 8.97 -11.06
C ALA A 63 -11.77 9.84 -9.91
N ASN A 64 -13.07 10.20 -9.91
CA ASN A 64 -13.68 10.99 -8.84
C ASN A 64 -13.60 10.27 -7.48
N ARG A 65 -13.84 8.96 -7.46
CA ARG A 65 -13.69 8.14 -6.24
C ARG A 65 -12.24 8.12 -5.75
N MET A 66 -11.27 8.02 -6.65
CA MET A 66 -9.85 8.07 -6.29
C MET A 66 -9.48 9.42 -5.68
N MET A 67 -9.84 10.53 -6.32
CA MET A 67 -9.62 11.89 -5.79
C MET A 67 -10.29 12.08 -4.42
N ARG A 68 -11.54 11.61 -4.27
CA ARG A 68 -12.26 11.68 -3.00
C ARG A 68 -11.57 10.85 -1.92
N THR A 69 -11.03 9.70 -2.26
CA THR A 69 -10.28 8.83 -1.34
C THR A 69 -9.03 9.55 -0.82
N LEU A 70 -8.26 10.19 -1.70
CA LEU A 70 -7.07 10.95 -1.32
C LEU A 70 -7.38 12.08 -0.34
N LYS A 71 -8.54 12.74 -0.49
CA LYS A 71 -8.98 13.82 0.41
C LYS A 71 -9.19 13.35 1.86
N TYR A 72 -9.55 12.08 2.07
CA TYR A 72 -9.78 11.52 3.41
C TYR A 72 -8.54 10.83 4.00
N MET A 73 -7.48 10.67 3.22
CA MET A 73 -6.21 10.11 3.69
C MET A 73 -5.36 11.19 4.38
N ARG A 74 -4.47 10.75 5.27
CA ARG A 74 -3.41 11.61 5.82
C ARG A 74 -2.45 12.03 4.71
N SER A 75 -1.97 13.28 4.74
CA SER A 75 -1.10 13.91 3.74
C SER A 75 0.06 13.02 3.27
N GLU A 76 0.76 12.40 4.23
CA GLU A 76 1.96 11.60 4.01
C GLU A 76 1.63 10.33 3.20
N ILE A 77 0.47 9.72 3.49
CA ILE A 77 -0.02 8.52 2.82
C ILE A 77 -0.69 8.89 1.48
N ALA A 78 -1.47 9.96 1.46
CA ALA A 78 -2.19 10.45 0.28
C ALA A 78 -1.24 10.76 -0.88
N THR A 79 -0.06 11.31 -0.58
CA THR A 79 0.94 11.59 -1.61
C THR A 79 1.47 10.32 -2.27
N ALA A 80 1.80 9.29 -1.48
CA ALA A 80 2.31 8.02 -2.01
C ALA A 80 1.23 7.25 -2.78
N VAL A 81 0.02 7.14 -2.22
CA VAL A 81 -1.13 6.49 -2.87
C VAL A 81 -1.54 7.24 -4.12
N GLY A 82 -1.52 8.57 -4.09
CA GLY A 82 -1.86 9.40 -5.24
C GLY A 82 -0.90 9.21 -6.41
N ARG A 83 0.40 9.06 -6.16
CA ARG A 83 1.36 8.71 -7.21
C ARG A 83 1.04 7.36 -7.85
N TYR A 84 0.70 6.36 -7.04
CA TYR A 84 0.25 5.08 -7.56
C TYR A 84 -1.01 5.22 -8.45
N PHE A 85 -1.99 6.04 -8.08
CA PHE A 85 -3.16 6.30 -8.93
C PHE A 85 -2.81 6.96 -10.27
N VAL A 86 -1.79 7.83 -10.30
CA VAL A 86 -1.27 8.41 -11.55
C VAL A 86 -0.61 7.34 -12.42
N ASP A 87 0.19 6.44 -11.83
CA ASP A 87 0.82 5.33 -12.56
C ASP A 87 -0.22 4.37 -13.16
N GLN A 88 -1.33 4.14 -12.45
CA GLN A 88 -2.48 3.38 -12.95
C GLN A 88 -3.32 4.15 -13.98
N LYS A 89 -2.98 5.42 -14.26
CA LYS A 89 -3.72 6.32 -15.17
C LYS A 89 -5.18 6.56 -14.74
N TRP A 90 -5.46 6.44 -13.45
CA TRP A 90 -6.80 6.70 -12.90
C TRP A 90 -7.04 8.19 -12.66
N ILE A 91 -5.97 8.93 -12.37
CA ILE A 91 -5.98 10.40 -12.20
C ILE A 91 -4.74 11.00 -12.87
N THR A 92 -4.77 12.31 -13.11
CA THR A 92 -3.63 13.07 -13.63
C THR A 92 -2.77 13.66 -12.51
N LEU A 93 -1.53 14.00 -12.84
CA LEU A 93 -0.62 14.67 -11.89
C LEU A 93 -1.17 16.03 -11.42
N THR A 94 -1.86 16.75 -12.31
CA THR A 94 -2.49 18.03 -12.01
C THR A 94 -3.64 17.87 -11.01
N GLU A 95 -4.48 16.85 -11.18
CA GLU A 95 -5.56 16.53 -10.22
C GLU A 95 -5.00 16.12 -8.85
N LEU A 96 -3.91 15.34 -8.83
CA LEU A 96 -3.23 14.97 -7.59
C LEU A 96 -2.76 16.21 -6.82
N ALA A 97 -2.06 17.12 -7.49
CA ALA A 97 -1.53 18.35 -6.90
C ALA A 97 -2.63 19.25 -6.30
N ALA A 98 -3.83 19.25 -6.91
CA ALA A 98 -4.98 19.99 -6.39
C ALA A 98 -5.66 19.30 -5.20
N SER A 99 -5.53 17.97 -5.07
CA SER A 99 -6.26 17.16 -4.08
C SER A 99 -5.56 17.03 -2.73
N VAL A 100 -4.22 17.02 -2.70
CA VAL A 100 -3.44 16.91 -1.47
C VAL A 100 -3.20 18.32 -0.93
N PRO A 101 -3.67 18.66 0.28
CA PRO A 101 -3.37 19.95 0.88
C PRO A 101 -1.85 20.13 0.97
N PRO A 102 -1.30 21.32 0.66
CA PRO A 102 0.10 21.58 0.96
C PRO A 102 0.30 21.28 2.45
N HIS A 103 1.32 20.49 2.75
CA HIS A 103 1.71 20.12 4.10
C HIS A 103 2.00 21.41 4.90
N LYS A 104 1.00 22.00 5.56
CA LYS A 104 1.16 23.33 6.17
C LYS A 104 2.08 23.35 7.38
N ASP A 105 2.35 22.21 8.02
CA ASP A 105 3.26 22.15 9.16
C ASP A 105 4.06 20.86 9.13
N ASN A 106 5.11 20.78 8.31
CA ASN A 106 6.09 19.72 8.53
C ASN A 106 7.10 20.27 9.55
N PRO A 107 7.09 19.82 10.82
CA PRO A 107 8.16 20.19 11.75
C PRO A 107 9.54 19.70 11.25
N PHE A 108 9.56 18.85 10.21
CA PHE A 108 10.76 18.35 9.54
C PHE A 108 11.23 19.18 8.33
N THR A 109 10.52 20.24 7.92
CA THR A 109 11.01 21.21 6.91
C THR A 109 11.85 22.33 7.53
N GLY A 110 12.20 22.23 8.81
CA GLY A 110 13.34 22.97 9.32
C GLY A 110 14.57 22.55 8.52
N THR A 111 15.19 23.49 7.82
CA THR A 111 16.51 23.33 7.21
C THR A 111 17.38 22.58 8.19
N PHE A 112 17.75 21.33 7.88
CA PHE A 112 18.75 20.63 8.68
C PHE A 112 19.97 21.55 8.72
N PRO A 113 20.44 21.96 9.92
CA PRO A 113 21.64 22.78 9.99
C PRO A 113 22.73 22.02 9.23
N PRO A 114 23.56 22.70 8.42
CA PRO A 114 24.67 22.07 7.75
C PRO A 114 25.43 21.26 8.79
N ARG A 115 25.71 19.98 8.48
CA ARG A 115 26.52 19.13 9.35
C ARG A 115 27.86 19.83 9.52
N THR A 116 28.01 20.61 10.58
CA THR A 116 29.30 21.14 10.99
C THR A 116 30.14 19.92 11.28
N HIS A 117 31.26 19.79 10.56
CA HIS A 117 32.25 18.78 10.87
C HIS A 117 32.58 18.92 12.35
N ARG A 118 32.16 17.93 13.16
CA ARG A 118 32.60 17.79 14.54
C ARG A 118 34.13 17.78 14.47
N PRO A 119 34.84 18.71 15.13
CA PRO A 119 36.29 18.62 15.22
C PRO A 119 36.63 17.25 15.78
N GLN A 120 37.51 16.53 15.09
CA GLN A 120 38.12 15.31 15.61
C GLN A 120 38.91 15.70 16.86
N GLU A 121 38.28 15.55 18.01
CA GLU A 121 38.96 15.62 19.29
C GLU A 121 39.86 14.40 19.38
N THR A 122 41.15 14.61 19.13
CA THR A 122 42.20 13.61 19.30
C THR A 122 42.37 13.37 20.80
N ASP A 123 41.51 12.53 21.39
CA ASP A 123 41.67 12.12 22.78
C ASP A 123 42.60 10.90 22.84
N THR A 124 43.89 11.19 22.90
CA THR A 124 44.91 10.26 23.39
C THR A 124 44.72 10.03 24.88
N ARG A 125 43.86 9.07 25.28
CA ARG A 125 43.89 8.59 26.68
C ARG A 125 43.56 7.10 26.83
N LYS A 126 44.65 6.34 26.94
CA LYS A 126 44.86 5.10 27.72
C LYS A 126 43.65 4.14 27.83
N ARG A 127 43.66 3.12 26.96
CA ARG A 127 42.90 1.88 27.16
C ARG A 127 43.31 1.22 28.48
N ARG A 128 42.44 1.27 29.49
CA ARG A 128 42.50 0.35 30.63
C ARG A 128 41.67 -0.87 30.26
N ALA A 129 42.34 -2.00 30.04
CA ALA A 129 41.70 -3.29 29.77
C ALA A 129 40.85 -3.71 30.98
N LEU A 130 39.56 -3.89 30.77
CA LEU A 130 38.70 -4.67 31.65
C LEU A 130 38.67 -6.08 31.08
N SER A 131 39.41 -6.96 31.74
CA SER A 131 39.39 -8.40 31.56
C SER A 131 37.98 -8.94 31.83
N ILE A 132 37.32 -9.46 30.80
CA ILE A 132 36.22 -10.40 30.98
C ILE A 132 36.85 -11.79 30.82
N SER A 133 37.07 -12.44 31.96
CA SER A 133 37.45 -13.85 32.04
C SER A 133 36.20 -14.69 32.24
N SER A 134 36.13 -15.76 31.45
CA SER A 134 35.38 -17.01 31.67
C SER A 134 33.85 -16.93 31.68
N SER A 135 33.10 -17.88 31.15
CA SER A 135 33.36 -19.08 30.36
C SER A 135 31.96 -19.64 30.09
N ASP A 136 31.65 -20.03 28.86
CA ASP A 136 30.95 -21.30 28.65
C ASP A 136 31.09 -21.71 27.19
N SER A 137 31.89 -22.75 27.06
CA SER A 137 32.21 -23.50 25.87
C SER A 137 31.06 -24.44 25.51
N TYR A 138 30.63 -24.42 24.25
CA TYR A 138 30.09 -25.61 23.60
C TYR A 138 30.88 -25.85 22.31
N HIS A 139 31.65 -26.94 22.30
CA HIS A 139 32.18 -27.57 21.10
C HIS A 139 31.55 -28.96 20.98
N SER A 140 31.04 -29.26 19.77
CA SER A 140 31.26 -30.49 18.97
C SER A 140 32.02 -31.64 19.66
N THR A 141 31.75 -32.94 19.47
CA THR A 141 30.98 -33.77 18.52
C THR A 141 30.75 -35.14 19.21
N ASP A 142 29.83 -35.98 18.72
CA ASP A 142 30.18 -37.32 18.20
C ASP A 142 28.96 -38.15 17.77
N ALA A 143 29.17 -38.90 16.69
CA ALA A 143 28.27 -39.90 16.13
C ALA A 143 28.76 -41.31 16.50
N MET A 144 27.86 -42.27 16.80
CA MET A 144 27.87 -43.66 16.27
C MET A 144 26.76 -44.55 16.89
N THR A 145 25.88 -45.04 16.01
CA THR A 145 25.28 -46.40 15.83
C THR A 145 25.12 -47.38 17.00
N THR A 146 23.93 -48.01 17.16
CA THR A 146 23.66 -49.48 17.09
C THR A 146 22.29 -49.91 17.67
N THR A 147 21.50 -50.59 16.82
CA THR A 147 20.57 -51.75 16.99
C THR A 147 19.95 -52.08 18.36
N GLN A 148 18.61 -52.20 18.39
CA GLN A 148 17.86 -53.48 18.49
C GLN A 148 16.47 -53.33 17.86
#